data_AF-A0A174GKY9-F1
#
_entry.id   AF-A0A174GKY9-F1
#
_cell.length_a   1.000
_cell.length_b   1.000
_cell.length_c   1.000
_cell.angle_alpha   90.00
_cell.angle_beta   90.00
_cell.angle_gamma   90.00
#
_symmetry.space_group_name_H-M   'P 1'
#
loop_
_entity.id
_entity.type
_entity.pdbx_description
1 polymer ?
#
loop_
_entity_poly.entity_id
_entity_poly.type
_entity_poly.pdbx_seq_one_letter_code
_entity_poly.pdbx_strand_id
1 'polypeptide(L)'
;MIYTKKANFPYPILMNFTDDYTDARFELDVNIRDNSDEYIVDVMWDISSKYITELLRNKKASLYLIIKSKDNQFYELQYSRNPQIIIPKRKLCINTRTVMQLIIQVKEDIDFSNNYDLNTFYENTKSEICIKKGNALGFSNIVVFDGSQNKPLDLFERKVDKDIKSDVEISLGTETILIIYKNEELQFSGIQNSKELNYPYIYMGLQKALMQFIYHNNPISVEEGIQIDEMDPPGSALELKLYSLMQAKNVTELSMDNMDEVIYKISDNLLARYKDAVRGLGNAN
;
A
#
# COMPACT_ATOMS: atom_id res chain seq x y z
N MET A 1 13.04 8.74 13.74
CA MET A 1 12.40 10.03 14.13
C MET A 1 11.94 10.67 12.82
N ILE A 2 10.67 11.12 12.73
CA ILE A 2 10.19 11.88 11.56
C ILE A 2 10.32 13.35 11.88
N TYR A 3 10.97 14.09 10.98
CA TYR A 3 11.27 15.50 11.20
C TYR A 3 10.17 16.38 10.64
N THR A 4 9.54 17.15 11.53
CA THR A 4 8.44 18.08 11.23
C THR A 4 8.85 19.49 11.64
N LYS A 5 9.33 20.30 10.67
CA LYS A 5 9.49 21.77 10.68
C LYS A 5 10.13 22.51 11.88
N LYS A 6 10.48 21.87 12.99
CA LYS A 6 10.95 22.50 14.24
C LYS A 6 12.36 22.07 14.67
N ALA A 7 13.08 21.33 13.83
CA ALA A 7 14.45 20.97 14.12
C ALA A 7 15.40 22.02 13.53
N ASN A 8 16.17 22.65 14.40
CA ASN A 8 17.27 23.51 13.99
C ASN A 8 18.52 22.65 13.83
N PHE A 9 19.11 22.71 12.65
CA PHE A 9 20.38 22.06 12.37
C PHE A 9 21.48 23.12 12.40
N PRO A 10 22.69 22.78 12.89
CA PRO A 10 23.80 23.74 12.97
C PRO A 10 24.47 24.02 11.61
N TYR A 11 23.90 23.51 10.52
CA TYR A 11 24.42 23.58 9.15
C TYR A 11 23.25 23.47 8.15
N PRO A 12 23.46 23.85 6.87
CA PRO A 12 22.42 23.82 5.85
C PRO A 12 21.88 22.41 5.63
N ILE A 13 20.56 22.27 5.58
CA ILE A 13 19.88 20.99 5.35
C ILE A 13 18.92 21.15 4.16
N LEU A 14 18.93 20.17 3.26
CA LEU A 14 17.96 20.11 2.16
C LEU A 14 16.58 19.70 2.69
N MET A 15 15.69 20.67 2.82
CA MET A 15 14.29 20.50 3.22
C MET A 15 13.41 21.48 2.45
N ASN A 16 12.22 21.04 2.03
CA ASN A 16 11.32 21.82 1.14
C ASN A 16 10.82 23.15 1.72
N PHE A 17 11.13 23.45 2.98
CA PHE A 17 10.69 24.63 3.71
C PHE A 17 11.85 25.39 4.36
N THR A 18 13.10 25.07 4.04
CA THR A 18 14.27 25.86 4.45
C THR A 18 14.79 26.69 3.28
N ASP A 19 15.32 27.87 3.59
CA ASP A 19 15.98 28.75 2.62
C ASP A 19 17.48 28.43 2.50
N ASP A 20 17.89 27.24 2.94
CA ASP A 20 19.30 26.81 2.99
C ASP A 20 19.90 26.58 1.60
N TYR A 21 19.05 26.20 0.64
CA TYR A 21 19.38 25.88 -0.74
C TYR A 21 18.65 26.82 -1.69
N THR A 22 19.25 27.10 -2.85
CA THR A 22 18.63 27.95 -3.89
C THR A 22 17.36 27.31 -4.47
N ASP A 23 17.37 25.98 -4.64
CA ASP A 23 16.20 25.16 -4.92
C ASP A 23 16.17 24.04 -3.89
N ALA A 24 15.31 24.15 -2.87
CA ALA A 24 15.28 23.25 -1.72
C ALA A 24 14.35 22.03 -1.92
N ARG A 25 14.16 21.54 -3.14
CA ARG A 25 13.25 20.43 -3.44
C ARG A 25 13.84 19.05 -3.11
N PHE A 26 13.18 18.36 -2.19
CA PHE A 26 13.37 16.95 -1.89
C PHE A 26 12.01 16.29 -1.68
N GLU A 27 11.49 15.68 -2.74
CA GLU A 27 10.17 15.04 -2.76
C GLU A 27 10.29 13.53 -2.69
N LEU A 28 9.36 12.94 -1.94
CA LEU A 28 9.10 11.52 -1.75
C LEU A 28 7.65 11.29 -2.19
N ASP A 29 7.48 10.32 -3.07
CA ASP A 29 6.21 9.68 -3.35
C ASP A 29 6.33 8.19 -3.09
N VAL A 30 5.29 7.61 -2.51
CA VAL A 30 5.28 6.19 -2.13
C VAL A 30 3.99 5.57 -2.59
N ASN A 31 4.12 4.53 -3.41
CA ASN A 31 3.01 3.63 -3.70
C ASN A 31 3.18 2.36 -2.85
N ILE A 32 2.14 1.99 -2.12
CA ILE A 32 2.13 0.78 -1.30
C ILE A 32 1.09 -0.15 -1.88
N ARG A 33 1.56 -1.31 -2.30
CA ARG A 33 0.75 -2.46 -2.69
C ARG A 33 0.90 -3.52 -1.63
N ASP A 34 -0.10 -4.36 -1.45
CA ASP A 34 -0.04 -5.44 -0.47
C ASP A 34 -0.64 -6.73 -1.01
N ASN A 35 -0.11 -7.86 -0.56
CA ASN A 35 -0.71 -9.18 -0.78
C ASN A 35 -0.95 -9.84 0.58
N SER A 36 -1.33 -11.12 0.61
CA SER A 36 -1.64 -11.81 1.87
C SER A 36 -0.48 -11.83 2.88
N ASP A 37 0.77 -11.82 2.42
CA ASP A 37 1.95 -12.08 3.24
C ASP A 37 2.91 -10.88 3.36
N GLU A 38 2.89 -9.96 2.38
CA GLU A 38 3.90 -8.92 2.19
C GLU A 38 3.28 -7.58 1.80
N TYR A 39 3.97 -6.50 2.20
CA TYR A 39 3.84 -5.17 1.65
C TYR A 39 4.93 -4.96 0.60
N ILE A 40 4.55 -4.41 -0.54
CA ILE A 40 5.44 -3.98 -1.60
C ILE A 40 5.40 -2.45 -1.62
N VAL A 41 6.52 -1.83 -1.27
CA VAL A 41 6.66 -0.38 -1.17
C VAL A 41 7.51 0.10 -2.34
N ASP A 42 6.87 0.73 -3.31
CA ASP A 42 7.54 1.38 -4.44
C ASP A 42 7.88 2.82 -4.04
N VAL A 43 9.16 3.15 -4.00
CA VAL A 43 9.65 4.45 -3.53
C VAL A 43 10.10 5.27 -4.73
N MET A 44 9.50 6.45 -4.91
CA MET A 44 9.89 7.43 -5.90
C MET A 44 10.39 8.69 -5.19
N TRP A 45 11.45 9.31 -5.72
CA TRP A 45 12.00 10.51 -5.12
C TRP A 45 12.59 11.46 -6.15
N ASP A 46 12.58 12.76 -5.82
CA ASP A 46 13.20 13.82 -6.60
C ASP A 46 14.05 14.71 -5.67
N ILE A 47 15.29 15.00 -6.07
CA ILE A 47 16.26 15.82 -5.32
C ILE A 47 16.80 16.87 -6.29
N SER A 48 16.62 18.15 -5.97
CA SER A 48 17.11 19.27 -6.78
C SER A 48 18.63 19.46 -6.73
N SER A 49 19.24 19.24 -5.55
CA SER A 49 20.67 19.50 -5.33
C SER A 49 21.54 18.51 -6.12
N LYS A 50 22.32 19.06 -7.06
CA LYS A 50 23.31 18.31 -7.84
C LYS A 50 24.42 17.77 -6.93
N TYR A 51 24.89 18.60 -6.01
CA TYR A 51 25.91 18.22 -5.03
C TYR A 51 25.48 16.99 -4.21
N ILE A 52 24.29 17.00 -3.63
CA ILE A 52 23.77 15.87 -2.86
C ILE A 52 23.57 14.63 -3.75
N THR A 53 23.06 14.83 -4.97
CA THR A 53 22.86 13.74 -5.94
C THR A 53 24.19 13.07 -6.31
N GLU A 54 25.27 13.83 -6.45
CA GLU A 54 26.62 13.30 -6.67
C GLU A 54 27.14 12.54 -5.45
N LEU A 55 26.89 13.01 -4.23
CA LEU A 55 27.27 12.28 -3.01
C LEU A 55 26.58 10.92 -2.93
N LEU A 56 25.30 10.86 -3.27
CA LEU A 56 24.53 9.61 -3.32
C LEU A 56 25.07 8.65 -4.39
N ARG A 57 25.33 9.15 -5.61
CA ARG A 57 25.92 8.35 -6.71
C ARG A 57 27.28 7.77 -6.34
N ASN A 58 28.10 8.58 -5.68
CA ASN A 58 29.45 8.20 -5.26
C ASN A 58 29.49 7.42 -3.94
N LYS A 59 28.33 7.06 -3.36
CA LYS A 59 28.18 6.34 -2.09
C LYS A 59 28.81 7.05 -0.88
N LYS A 60 29.02 8.36 -0.98
CA LYS A 60 29.46 9.24 0.13
C LYS A 60 28.30 9.60 1.07
N ALA A 61 27.08 9.49 0.57
CA ALA A 61 25.85 9.54 1.34
C ALA A 61 24.95 8.36 0.94
N SER A 62 24.02 8.00 1.81
CA SER A 62 22.95 7.04 1.54
C SER A 62 21.58 7.63 1.79
N LEU A 63 20.63 7.11 1.03
CA LEU A 63 19.21 7.43 1.17
C LEU A 63 18.55 6.35 2.05
N TYR A 64 17.83 6.79 3.08
CA TYR A 64 17.12 5.90 4.00
C TYR A 64 15.62 6.18 3.97
N LEU A 65 14.81 5.15 3.71
CA LEU A 65 13.38 5.22 3.98
C LEU A 65 13.11 4.92 5.45
N ILE A 66 12.48 5.87 6.13
CA ILE A 66 11.91 5.69 7.45
C ILE A 66 10.44 5.35 7.29
N ILE A 67 10.03 4.22 7.84
CA ILE A 67 8.63 3.90 8.03
C ILE A 67 8.32 3.99 9.52
N LYS A 68 7.57 5.01 9.90
CA LYS A 68 7.09 5.20 11.26
C LYS A 68 5.68 4.61 11.35
N SER A 69 5.56 3.52 12.10
CA SER A 69 4.28 2.88 12.40
C SER A 69 4.21 2.58 13.90
N LYS A 70 3.51 1.51 14.31
CA LYS A 70 3.71 0.93 15.64
C LYS A 70 5.16 0.44 15.81
N ASP A 71 5.70 -0.16 14.75
CA ASP A 71 7.06 -0.67 14.65
C ASP A 71 7.85 0.24 13.71
N ASN A 72 8.83 0.98 14.23
CA ASN A 72 9.64 1.88 13.43
C ASN A 72 10.71 1.10 12.67
N GLN A 73 10.79 1.31 11.36
CA GLN A 73 11.76 0.63 10.50
C GLN A 73 12.53 1.61 9.63
N PHE A 74 13.75 1.20 9.28
CA PHE A 74 14.71 1.98 8.52
C PHE A 74 15.27 1.09 7.41
N TYR A 75 15.15 1.54 6.17
CA TYR A 75 15.59 0.82 5.00
C TYR A 75 16.61 1.65 4.24
N GLU A 76 17.83 1.15 4.08
CA GLU A 76 18.81 1.77 3.19
C GLU A 76 18.41 1.48 1.74
N LEU A 77 18.23 2.53 0.96
CA LEU A 77 17.87 2.43 -0.45
C LEU A 77 19.12 2.40 -1.32
N GLN A 78 19.12 1.49 -2.29
CA GLN A 78 20.06 1.56 -3.41
C GLN A 78 19.76 2.82 -4.23
N TYR A 79 20.80 3.46 -4.77
CA TYR A 79 20.64 4.56 -5.71
C TYR A 79 20.16 3.99 -7.07
N SER A 80 18.85 3.82 -7.19
CA SER A 80 18.15 3.37 -8.39
C SER A 80 16.95 4.28 -8.67
N ARG A 81 16.41 4.17 -9.89
CA ARG A 81 15.33 5.07 -10.35
C ARG A 81 14.07 4.92 -9.50
N ASN A 82 13.68 3.68 -9.18
CA ASN A 82 12.49 3.33 -8.38
C ASN A 82 12.84 2.11 -7.50
N PRO A 83 13.47 2.29 -6.32
CA PRO A 83 13.74 1.17 -5.43
C PRO A 83 12.43 0.60 -4.88
N GLN A 84 12.34 -0.72 -4.88
CA GLN A 84 11.23 -1.47 -4.30
C GLN A 84 11.69 -2.14 -3.01
N ILE A 85 10.87 -2.05 -1.96
CA ILE A 85 11.08 -2.75 -0.69
C ILE A 85 9.95 -3.75 -0.47
N ILE A 86 10.32 -5.00 -0.22
CA ILE A 86 9.37 -6.06 0.15
C ILE A 86 9.45 -6.26 1.67
N ILE A 87 8.33 -6.09 2.35
CA ILE A 87 8.24 -6.14 3.81
C ILE A 87 7.18 -7.17 4.21
N PRO A 88 7.57 -8.31 4.82
CA PRO A 88 6.60 -9.26 5.34
C PRO A 88 5.64 -8.60 6.35
N LYS A 89 4.33 -8.83 6.23
CA LYS A 89 3.30 -8.26 7.11
C LYS A 89 3.52 -8.59 8.60
N ARG A 90 4.15 -9.73 8.88
CA ARG A 90 4.58 -10.12 10.24
C ARG A 90 5.63 -9.20 10.86
N LYS A 91 6.37 -8.43 10.05
CA LYS A 91 7.46 -7.55 10.49
C LYS A 91 7.01 -6.10 10.68
N LEU A 92 5.94 -5.66 10.04
CA LEU A 92 5.52 -4.27 10.02
C LEU A 92 4.00 -4.17 10.00
N CYS A 93 3.42 -3.40 10.92
CA CYS A 93 1.99 -3.11 10.90
C CYS A 93 1.74 -1.76 10.19
N ILE A 94 1.22 -1.78 8.96
CA ILE A 94 0.82 -0.55 8.26
C ILE A 94 -0.65 -0.21 8.60
N ASN A 95 -0.92 1.04 8.98
CA ASN A 95 -2.27 1.56 9.24
C ASN A 95 -2.37 3.04 8.81
N THR A 96 -3.53 3.67 9.00
CA THR A 96 -3.79 5.08 8.61
C THR A 96 -2.93 6.12 9.34
N ARG A 97 -2.12 5.70 10.32
CA ARG A 97 -1.14 6.53 11.02
C ARG A 97 0.29 6.21 10.62
N THR A 98 0.49 5.30 9.65
CA THR A 98 1.82 5.01 9.13
C THR A 98 2.29 6.20 8.33
N VAL A 99 3.49 6.67 8.65
CA VAL A 99 4.10 7.83 8.05
C VAL A 99 5.46 7.45 7.50
N MET A 100 5.77 7.94 6.31
CA MET A 100 7.01 7.67 5.60
C MET A 100 7.76 8.96 5.28
N GLN A 101 9.09 8.90 5.34
CA GLN A 101 9.98 10.01 5.04
C GLN A 101 11.34 9.47 4.59
N LEU A 102 11.98 10.14 3.63
CA LEU A 102 13.37 9.88 3.28
C LEU A 102 14.32 10.76 4.08
N ILE A 103 15.44 10.17 4.50
CA ILE A 103 16.59 10.88 5.05
C ILE A 103 17.81 10.62 4.17
N ILE A 104 18.58 11.66 3.91
CA ILE A 104 19.93 11.55 3.34
C ILE A 104 20.92 11.60 4.49
N GLN A 105 21.76 10.58 4.62
CA GLN A 105 22.77 10.48 5.69
C GLN A 105 24.16 10.34 5.09
N VAL A 106 25.14 11.08 5.61
CA VAL A 106 26.55 10.93 5.21
C VAL A 106 27.18 9.64 5.71
N LYS A 107 27.99 9.01 4.85
CA LYS A 107 28.74 7.79 5.14
C LYS A 107 30.21 8.04 5.50
N GLU A 108 30.69 9.24 5.21
CA GLU A 108 32.02 9.75 5.55
C GLU A 108 31.94 11.23 5.93
N ASP A 109 33.00 11.78 6.51
CA ASP A 109 33.09 13.22 6.75
C ASP A 109 33.16 13.95 5.40
N ILE A 110 32.36 14.99 5.22
CA ILE A 110 32.34 15.82 4.00
C ILE A 110 32.39 17.30 4.35
N ASP A 111 32.82 18.12 3.40
CA ASP A 111 32.76 19.57 3.47
C ASP A 111 31.91 20.17 2.33
N PHE A 112 31.35 21.35 2.56
CA PHE A 112 30.49 22.05 1.60
C PHE A 112 31.25 23.02 0.68
N SER A 113 32.58 22.97 0.61
CA SER A 113 33.37 23.92 -0.20
C SER A 113 32.92 23.95 -1.67
N ASN A 114 32.53 22.78 -2.20
CA ASN A 114 32.07 22.60 -3.58
C ASN A 114 30.54 22.52 -3.70
N ASN A 115 29.79 22.87 -2.66
CA ASN A 115 28.33 22.87 -2.71
C ASN A 115 27.84 24.22 -3.27
N TYR A 116 27.63 24.27 -4.57
CA TYR A 116 27.12 25.46 -5.30
C TYR A 116 25.59 25.54 -5.29
N ASP A 117 24.90 24.59 -4.67
CA ASP A 117 23.43 24.57 -4.60
C ASP A 117 22.90 25.35 -3.38
N LEU A 118 23.77 25.71 -2.44
CA LEU A 118 23.42 26.49 -1.25
C LEU A 118 22.94 27.89 -1.61
N ASN A 119 22.16 28.48 -0.70
CA ASN A 119 21.81 29.88 -0.79
C ASN A 119 23.06 30.77 -0.68
N THR A 120 23.04 31.92 -1.37
CA THR A 120 24.06 32.98 -1.32
C THR A 120 24.52 33.38 0.08
N PHE A 121 23.67 33.23 1.10
CA PHE A 121 24.04 33.44 2.51
C PHE A 121 25.29 32.65 2.92
N TYR A 122 25.48 31.44 2.39
CA TYR A 122 26.57 30.54 2.76
C TYR A 122 27.83 30.68 1.90
N GLU A 123 27.86 31.57 0.90
CA GLU A 123 28.93 31.60 -0.10
C GLU A 123 30.32 31.82 0.51
N ASN A 124 30.41 32.63 1.56
CA ASN A 124 31.65 32.95 2.27
C ASN A 124 32.02 31.96 3.38
N THR A 125 31.09 31.08 3.79
CA THR A 125 31.28 30.18 4.94
C THR A 125 31.20 28.71 4.56
N LYS A 126 30.76 28.35 3.35
CA LYS A 126 30.54 26.96 2.94
C LYS A 126 31.78 26.07 3.03
N SER A 127 32.98 26.65 2.90
CA SER A 127 34.26 25.93 3.07
C SER A 127 34.56 25.55 4.53
N GLU A 128 33.91 26.21 5.50
CA GLU A 128 34.08 25.93 6.93
C GLU A 128 33.04 24.93 7.45
N ILE A 129 32.05 24.57 6.64
CA ILE A 129 30.97 23.67 7.01
C ILE A 129 31.41 22.23 6.75
N CYS A 130 31.80 21.55 7.84
CA CYS A 130 32.17 20.13 7.84
C CYS A 130 31.07 19.28 8.48
N ILE A 131 30.52 18.34 7.71
CA ILE A 131 29.48 17.42 8.17
C ILE A 131 30.12 16.07 8.51
N LYS A 132 29.88 15.61 9.74
CA LYS A 132 30.43 14.34 10.24
C LYS A 132 29.66 13.13 9.75
N LYS A 133 30.36 12.02 9.54
CA LYS A 133 29.75 10.72 9.23
C LYS A 133 28.58 10.41 10.16
N GLY A 134 27.46 9.96 9.58
CA GLY A 134 26.24 9.61 10.30
C GLY A 134 25.26 10.77 10.48
N ASN A 135 25.66 12.00 10.19
CA ASN A 135 24.75 13.16 10.22
C ASN A 135 23.83 13.18 8.99
N ALA A 136 22.69 13.87 9.13
CA ALA A 136 21.75 14.06 8.03
C ALA A 136 22.17 15.22 7.12
N LEU A 137 21.84 15.14 5.83
CA LEU A 137 21.99 16.20 4.83
C LEU A 137 20.64 16.72 4.31
N GLY A 138 19.57 15.94 4.46
CA GLY A 138 18.27 16.30 3.92
C GLY A 138 17.16 15.42 4.43
N PHE A 139 15.95 15.99 4.44
CA PHE A 139 14.70 15.31 4.78
C PHE A 139 13.65 15.63 3.74
N SER A 140 12.99 14.61 3.21
CA SER A 140 11.90 14.81 2.25
C SER A 140 10.65 15.38 2.92
N ASN A 141 9.64 15.70 2.10
CA ASN A 141 8.25 15.75 2.54
C ASN A 141 7.84 14.44 3.23
N ILE A 142 6.72 14.52 3.94
CA ILE A 142 6.16 13.41 4.71
C ILE A 142 4.97 12.84 3.94
N VAL A 143 5.00 11.54 3.68
CA VAL A 143 3.88 10.80 3.10
C VAL A 143 3.12 10.09 4.21
N VAL A 144 1.81 10.28 4.27
CA VAL A 144 0.93 9.60 5.23
C VAL A 144 0.14 8.54 4.47
N PHE A 145 0.18 7.29 4.95
CA PHE A 145 -0.65 6.24 4.40
C PHE A 145 -2.10 6.46 4.87
N ASP A 146 -3.03 6.64 3.96
CA ASP A 146 -4.43 6.95 4.26
C ASP A 146 -5.35 5.72 4.30
N GLY A 147 -4.84 4.53 3.94
CA GLY A 147 -5.60 3.28 3.93
C GLY A 147 -6.69 3.19 2.86
N SER A 148 -6.75 4.14 1.92
CA SER A 148 -7.77 4.22 0.88
C SER A 148 -7.74 3.04 -0.12
N GLN A 149 -6.61 2.32 -0.18
CA GLN A 149 -6.44 1.10 -0.99
C GLN A 149 -7.24 -0.11 -0.47
N ASN A 150 -7.87 -0.05 0.73
CA ASN A 150 -8.52 -1.20 1.37
C ASN A 150 -9.99 -0.94 1.76
N LYS A 151 -10.89 -0.85 0.78
CA LYS A 151 -12.29 -1.22 1.01
C LYS A 151 -12.81 -2.26 0.00
N PRO A 152 -12.37 -3.52 0.10
CA PRO A 152 -13.10 -4.65 -0.49
C PRO A 152 -14.56 -4.76 0.02
N LEU A 153 -14.96 -3.99 1.05
CA LEU A 153 -16.32 -3.97 1.58
C LEU A 153 -17.33 -3.18 0.72
N ASP A 154 -16.88 -2.31 -0.19
CA ASP A 154 -17.77 -1.60 -1.12
C ASP A 154 -18.15 -2.46 -2.35
N LEU A 155 -17.73 -3.74 -2.38
CA LEU A 155 -18.15 -4.74 -3.35
C LEU A 155 -19.42 -5.48 -2.96
N PHE A 156 -19.89 -5.38 -1.71
CA PHE A 156 -20.99 -6.22 -1.21
C PHE A 156 -22.14 -5.38 -0.64
N GLU A 157 -23.37 -5.75 -1.02
CA GLU A 157 -24.59 -5.29 -0.35
C GLU A 157 -25.33 -6.48 0.27
N ARG A 158 -25.99 -6.23 1.40
CA ARG A 158 -26.84 -7.22 2.06
C ARG A 158 -28.28 -6.76 2.02
N LYS A 159 -29.21 -7.66 1.68
CA LYS A 159 -30.65 -7.39 1.64
C LYS A 159 -31.44 -8.51 2.30
N VAL A 160 -32.63 -8.19 2.79
CA VAL A 160 -33.59 -9.19 3.25
C VAL A 160 -34.78 -9.19 2.32
N ASP A 161 -35.13 -10.36 1.80
CA ASP A 161 -36.27 -10.54 0.93
C ASP A 161 -36.92 -11.87 1.27
N LYS A 162 -38.19 -11.86 1.66
CA LYS A 162 -38.92 -13.07 2.09
C LYS A 162 -39.36 -13.93 0.91
N ASP A 163 -39.34 -13.37 -0.30
CA ASP A 163 -39.90 -13.99 -1.50
C ASP A 163 -38.86 -14.81 -2.29
N ILE A 164 -37.59 -14.79 -1.88
CA ILE A 164 -36.56 -15.64 -2.49
C ILE A 164 -36.83 -17.14 -2.27
N LYS A 165 -36.41 -17.95 -3.24
CA LYS A 165 -36.72 -19.39 -3.28
C LYS A 165 -35.84 -20.24 -2.35
N SER A 166 -34.69 -19.72 -1.93
CA SER A 166 -33.73 -20.36 -1.02
C SER A 166 -33.60 -19.56 0.29
N ASP A 167 -32.86 -20.06 1.26
CA ASP A 167 -32.60 -19.32 2.51
C ASP A 167 -31.63 -18.14 2.30
N VAL A 168 -30.68 -18.31 1.38
CA VAL A 168 -29.77 -17.27 0.93
C VAL A 168 -29.67 -17.34 -0.60
N GLU A 169 -29.72 -16.18 -1.25
CA GLU A 169 -29.48 -16.00 -2.68
C GLU A 169 -28.30 -15.05 -2.87
N ILE A 170 -27.42 -15.37 -3.82
CA ILE A 170 -26.28 -14.54 -4.21
C ILE A 170 -26.47 -14.11 -5.64
N SER A 171 -26.52 -12.80 -5.87
CA SER A 171 -26.81 -12.19 -7.16
C SER A 171 -25.79 -11.09 -7.49
N LEU A 172 -25.52 -10.87 -8.77
CA LEU A 172 -24.58 -9.84 -9.21
C LEU A 172 -25.39 -8.61 -9.62
N GLY A 173 -25.21 -7.50 -8.90
CA GLY A 173 -25.76 -6.19 -9.26
C GLY A 173 -24.89 -5.47 -10.28
N THR A 174 -25.26 -4.24 -10.61
CA THR A 174 -24.50 -3.38 -11.53
C THR A 174 -23.14 -2.97 -10.96
N GLU A 175 -23.06 -2.72 -9.66
CA GLU A 175 -21.85 -2.22 -9.00
C GLU A 175 -21.36 -3.08 -7.83
N THR A 176 -22.17 -4.03 -7.37
CA THR A 176 -21.95 -4.78 -6.13
C THR A 176 -22.48 -6.20 -6.25
N ILE A 177 -21.93 -7.11 -5.45
CA ILE A 177 -22.43 -8.46 -5.21
C ILE A 177 -23.50 -8.38 -4.12
N LEU A 178 -24.70 -8.85 -4.42
CA LEU A 178 -25.86 -8.85 -3.53
C LEU A 178 -25.93 -10.18 -2.79
N ILE A 179 -25.92 -10.14 -1.47
CA ILE A 179 -26.25 -11.28 -0.60
C ILE A 179 -27.64 -11.03 -0.04
N ILE A 180 -28.61 -11.82 -0.50
CA ILE A 180 -30.03 -11.68 -0.16
C ILE A 180 -30.40 -12.81 0.81
N TYR A 181 -30.86 -12.45 1.99
CA TYR A 181 -31.25 -13.39 3.04
C TYR A 181 -32.76 -13.47 3.13
N LYS A 182 -33.31 -14.68 3.33
CA LYS A 182 -34.75 -14.87 3.46
C LYS A 182 -35.33 -14.22 4.73
N ASN A 183 -34.52 -14.12 5.77
CA ASN A 183 -34.84 -13.45 7.02
C ASN A 183 -33.59 -12.80 7.64
N GLU A 184 -33.78 -11.93 8.63
CA GLU A 184 -32.69 -11.21 9.29
C GLU A 184 -31.80 -12.10 10.18
N GLU A 185 -32.34 -13.20 10.71
CA GLU A 185 -31.60 -14.10 11.61
C GLU A 185 -30.43 -14.78 10.91
N LEU A 186 -30.57 -15.06 9.61
CA LEU A 186 -29.51 -15.64 8.78
C LEU A 186 -28.30 -14.71 8.59
N GLN A 187 -28.40 -13.43 8.97
CA GLN A 187 -27.27 -12.50 8.96
C GLN A 187 -26.43 -12.57 10.25
N PHE A 188 -26.82 -13.40 11.23
CA PHE A 188 -26.20 -13.46 12.56
C PHE A 188 -26.24 -12.12 13.30
N SER A 189 -27.22 -11.28 13.00
CA SER A 189 -27.44 -9.98 13.65
C SER A 189 -27.56 -10.19 15.18
N GLY A 190 -26.76 -9.45 15.94
CA GLY A 190 -26.73 -9.54 17.41
C GLY A 190 -25.73 -10.56 18.01
N ILE A 191 -25.00 -11.33 17.18
CA ILE A 191 -23.94 -12.24 17.64
C ILE A 191 -22.57 -11.55 17.52
N GLN A 192 -21.67 -11.78 18.48
CA GLN A 192 -20.29 -11.31 18.38
C GLN A 192 -19.60 -11.91 17.14
N ASN A 193 -18.84 -11.10 16.39
CA ASN A 193 -18.23 -11.49 15.11
C ASN A 193 -19.25 -11.86 14.00
N SER A 194 -20.47 -11.31 14.06
CA SER A 194 -21.51 -11.52 13.02
C SER A 194 -21.01 -11.27 11.60
N LYS A 195 -20.12 -10.28 11.41
CA LYS A 195 -19.49 -9.98 10.13
C LYS A 195 -18.71 -11.18 9.61
N GLU A 196 -17.83 -11.75 10.41
CA GLU A 196 -17.00 -12.91 10.09
C GLU A 196 -17.84 -14.16 9.86
N LEU A 197 -18.96 -14.35 10.56
CA LEU A 197 -19.86 -15.50 10.34
C LEU A 197 -20.50 -15.49 8.94
N ASN A 198 -20.57 -14.33 8.28
CA ASN A 198 -21.08 -14.20 6.93
C ASN A 198 -20.01 -14.38 5.83
N TYR A 199 -18.76 -14.64 6.21
CA TYR A 199 -17.65 -14.79 5.27
C TYR A 199 -17.83 -15.93 4.26
N PRO A 200 -18.40 -17.09 4.59
CA PRO A 200 -18.72 -18.11 3.58
C PRO A 200 -19.59 -17.57 2.43
N TYR A 201 -20.57 -16.70 2.71
CA TYR A 201 -21.40 -16.09 1.67
C TYR A 201 -20.65 -15.08 0.81
N ILE A 202 -19.71 -14.33 1.41
CA ILE A 202 -18.80 -13.45 0.68
C ILE A 202 -17.91 -14.25 -0.26
N TYR A 203 -17.36 -15.38 0.20
CA TYR A 203 -16.54 -16.29 -0.62
C TYR A 203 -17.32 -16.76 -1.85
N MET A 204 -18.55 -17.27 -1.64
CA MET A 204 -19.43 -17.71 -2.72
C MET A 204 -19.77 -16.57 -3.69
N GLY A 205 -19.98 -15.36 -3.16
CA GLY A 205 -20.20 -14.16 -3.96
C GLY A 205 -19.01 -13.81 -4.87
N LEU A 206 -17.79 -13.84 -4.33
CA LEU A 206 -16.58 -13.63 -5.11
C LEU A 206 -16.42 -14.70 -6.18
N GLN A 207 -16.63 -15.97 -5.85
CA GLN A 207 -16.55 -17.07 -6.81
C GLN A 207 -17.51 -16.87 -7.99
N LYS A 208 -18.76 -16.52 -7.71
CA LYS A 208 -19.76 -16.24 -8.75
C LYS A 208 -19.36 -15.02 -9.62
N ALA A 209 -18.85 -13.97 -8.99
CA ALA A 209 -18.47 -12.74 -9.68
C ALA A 209 -17.23 -12.92 -10.57
N LEU A 210 -16.20 -13.62 -10.07
CA LEU A 210 -14.99 -13.91 -10.83
C LEU A 210 -15.26 -14.90 -11.98
N MET A 211 -16.11 -15.91 -11.76
CA MET A 211 -16.54 -16.80 -12.84
C MET A 211 -17.24 -16.01 -13.96
N GLN A 212 -18.17 -15.11 -13.62
CA GLN A 212 -18.82 -14.23 -14.60
C GLN A 212 -17.80 -13.32 -15.32
N PHE A 213 -16.84 -12.77 -14.57
CA PHE A 213 -15.76 -11.94 -15.11
C PHE A 213 -14.97 -12.69 -16.19
N ILE A 214 -14.61 -13.96 -15.93
CA ILE A 214 -13.93 -14.82 -16.92
C ILE A 214 -14.81 -15.01 -18.16
N TYR A 215 -16.07 -15.40 -17.98
CA TYR A 215 -16.99 -15.64 -19.09
C TYR A 215 -17.20 -14.41 -20.00
N HIS A 216 -17.23 -13.21 -19.42
CA HIS A 216 -17.42 -11.98 -20.19
C HIS A 216 -16.15 -11.51 -20.90
N ASN A 217 -14.99 -11.64 -20.26
CA ASN A 217 -13.75 -11.06 -20.77
C ASN A 217 -12.90 -12.06 -21.57
N ASN A 218 -13.17 -13.37 -21.48
CA ASN A 218 -12.63 -14.39 -22.38
C ASN A 218 -13.68 -15.44 -22.77
N PRO A 219 -14.70 -15.06 -23.58
CA PRO A 219 -15.80 -15.96 -23.92
C PRO A 219 -15.42 -17.12 -24.85
N ILE A 220 -14.30 -17.02 -25.57
CA ILE A 220 -13.87 -18.02 -26.56
C ILE A 220 -13.02 -19.11 -25.90
N SER A 221 -12.17 -18.74 -24.94
CA SER A 221 -11.22 -19.64 -24.29
C SER A 221 -11.33 -19.54 -22.76
N VAL A 222 -12.53 -19.77 -22.21
CA VAL A 222 -12.77 -19.69 -20.75
C VAL A 222 -11.80 -20.58 -19.94
N GLU A 223 -11.37 -21.71 -20.53
CA GLU A 223 -10.40 -22.62 -19.93
C GLU A 223 -8.97 -22.04 -19.85
N GLU A 224 -8.60 -21.12 -20.74
CA GLU A 224 -7.27 -20.49 -20.75
C GLU A 224 -7.15 -19.36 -19.71
N GLY A 225 -8.26 -18.91 -19.12
CA GLY A 225 -8.26 -17.82 -18.16
C GLY A 225 -7.98 -16.44 -18.78
N ILE A 226 -7.57 -15.48 -17.96
CA ILE A 226 -7.32 -14.10 -18.35
C ILE A 226 -6.03 -13.61 -17.70
N GLN A 227 -5.15 -12.99 -18.49
CA GLN A 227 -4.02 -12.23 -17.97
C GLN A 227 -4.50 -10.83 -17.55
N ILE A 228 -4.61 -10.61 -16.25
CA ILE A 228 -5.18 -9.41 -15.61
C ILE A 228 -4.28 -8.18 -15.80
N ASP A 229 -2.97 -8.36 -15.88
CA ASP A 229 -2.01 -7.29 -16.10
C ASP A 229 -1.88 -6.86 -17.57
N GLU A 230 -2.31 -7.72 -18.50
CA GLU A 230 -2.28 -7.45 -19.94
C GLU A 230 -3.65 -7.05 -20.53
N MET A 231 -4.75 -7.26 -19.79
CA MET A 231 -6.09 -6.92 -20.28
C MET A 231 -6.41 -5.41 -20.14
N ASP A 232 -7.22 -4.92 -21.09
CA ASP A 232 -7.84 -3.60 -20.98
C ASP A 232 -8.87 -3.56 -19.81
N PRO A 233 -9.04 -2.40 -19.14
CA PRO A 233 -10.04 -2.28 -18.09
C PRO A 233 -11.46 -2.60 -18.59
N PRO A 234 -12.23 -3.41 -17.83
CA PRO A 234 -13.58 -3.83 -18.24
C PRO A 234 -14.60 -2.68 -18.14
N GLY A 235 -15.64 -2.74 -18.96
CA GLY A 235 -16.66 -1.68 -19.04
C GLY A 235 -17.74 -1.74 -17.94
N SER A 236 -17.96 -2.90 -17.33
CA SER A 236 -18.93 -3.06 -16.23
C SER A 236 -18.36 -2.47 -14.93
N ALA A 237 -19.18 -1.74 -14.17
CA ALA A 237 -18.74 -1.10 -12.93
C ALA A 237 -18.32 -2.11 -11.86
N LEU A 238 -19.05 -3.23 -11.71
CA LEU A 238 -18.65 -4.31 -10.81
C LEU A 238 -17.35 -4.98 -11.27
N GLU A 239 -17.21 -5.24 -12.57
CA GLU A 239 -15.99 -5.85 -13.11
C GLU A 239 -14.79 -4.93 -12.96
N LEU A 240 -14.96 -3.62 -13.15
CA LEU A 240 -13.91 -2.64 -12.94
C LEU A 240 -13.43 -2.64 -11.48
N LYS A 241 -14.35 -2.73 -10.51
CA LYS A 241 -13.98 -2.87 -9.09
C LYS A 241 -13.22 -4.17 -8.82
N LEU A 242 -13.63 -5.29 -9.42
CA LEU A 242 -12.93 -6.58 -9.29
C LEU A 242 -11.54 -6.53 -9.93
N TYR A 243 -11.43 -5.98 -11.13
CA TYR A 243 -10.17 -5.75 -11.85
C TYR A 243 -9.21 -4.89 -11.03
N SER A 244 -9.66 -3.73 -10.55
CA SER A 244 -8.84 -2.86 -9.70
C SER A 244 -8.43 -3.54 -8.40
N LEU A 245 -9.31 -4.34 -7.79
CA LEU A 245 -8.98 -5.11 -6.58
C LEU A 245 -7.92 -6.19 -6.88
N MET A 246 -8.05 -6.92 -7.99
CA MET A 246 -7.08 -7.92 -8.43
C MET A 246 -5.72 -7.28 -8.72
N GLN A 247 -5.68 -6.14 -9.43
CA GLN A 247 -4.46 -5.38 -9.67
C GLN A 247 -3.81 -4.89 -8.38
N ALA A 248 -4.61 -4.32 -7.45
CA ALA A 248 -4.11 -3.86 -6.15
C ALA A 248 -3.47 -4.99 -5.34
N LYS A 249 -3.97 -6.23 -5.53
CA LYS A 249 -3.49 -7.45 -4.86
C LYS A 249 -2.50 -8.26 -5.71
N ASN A 250 -1.98 -7.67 -6.78
CA ASN A 250 -0.97 -8.25 -7.67
C ASN A 250 -1.34 -9.62 -8.24
N VAL A 251 -2.61 -9.77 -8.61
CA VAL A 251 -3.10 -10.93 -9.36
C VAL A 251 -2.79 -10.66 -10.83
N THR A 252 -1.90 -11.47 -11.40
CA THR A 252 -1.49 -11.39 -12.81
C THR A 252 -2.40 -12.22 -13.72
N GLU A 253 -2.97 -13.30 -13.19
CA GLU A 253 -3.79 -14.23 -13.96
C GLU A 253 -5.01 -14.66 -13.16
N LEU A 254 -6.15 -14.80 -13.84
CA LEU A 254 -7.38 -15.37 -13.30
C LEU A 254 -7.89 -16.48 -14.23
N SER A 255 -8.02 -17.69 -13.72
CA SER A 255 -8.58 -18.86 -14.40
C SER A 255 -9.49 -19.66 -13.47
N MET A 256 -10.19 -20.66 -14.02
CA MET A 256 -11.00 -21.56 -13.20
C MET A 256 -10.16 -22.36 -12.20
N ASP A 257 -8.89 -22.64 -12.53
CA ASP A 257 -7.98 -23.44 -11.70
C ASP A 257 -7.40 -22.65 -10.54
N ASN A 258 -7.15 -21.35 -10.71
CA ASN A 258 -6.52 -20.49 -9.70
C ASN A 258 -7.53 -19.60 -8.94
N MET A 259 -8.83 -19.68 -9.26
CA MET A 259 -9.87 -18.81 -8.72
C MET A 259 -9.88 -18.77 -7.19
N ASP A 260 -9.74 -19.92 -6.52
CA ASP A 260 -9.73 -19.97 -5.05
C ASP A 260 -8.49 -19.27 -4.46
N GLU A 261 -7.34 -19.35 -5.14
CA GLU A 261 -6.13 -18.62 -4.77
C GLU A 261 -6.30 -17.10 -4.96
N VAL A 262 -6.93 -16.69 -6.07
CA VAL A 262 -7.28 -15.29 -6.32
C VAL A 262 -8.22 -14.77 -5.24
N ILE A 263 -9.28 -15.52 -4.90
CA ILE A 263 -10.20 -15.18 -3.81
C ILE A 263 -9.45 -15.05 -2.49
N TYR A 264 -8.55 -15.99 -2.16
CA TYR A 264 -7.72 -15.92 -0.96
C TYR A 264 -6.91 -14.62 -0.89
N LYS A 265 -6.30 -14.20 -2.01
CA LYS A 265 -5.52 -12.95 -2.12
C LYS A 265 -6.39 -11.70 -1.98
N ILE A 266 -7.49 -11.61 -2.74
CA ILE A 266 -8.30 -10.38 -2.80
C ILE A 266 -9.19 -10.16 -1.58
N SER A 267 -9.40 -11.20 -0.78
CA SER A 267 -10.26 -11.16 0.41
C SER A 267 -9.52 -11.10 1.74
N ASP A 268 -8.19 -11.01 1.71
CA ASP A 268 -7.31 -11.03 2.89
C ASP A 268 -7.58 -12.25 3.81
N ASN A 269 -7.56 -13.46 3.22
CA ASN A 269 -7.73 -14.74 3.94
C ASN A 269 -9.03 -14.83 4.75
N LEU A 270 -10.17 -14.56 4.08
CA LEU A 270 -11.47 -14.45 4.73
C LEU A 270 -11.88 -15.72 5.52
N LEU A 271 -11.52 -16.91 5.02
CA LEU A 271 -11.91 -18.18 5.66
C LEU A 271 -11.11 -18.46 6.95
N ALA A 272 -9.88 -17.99 7.06
CA ALA A 272 -9.15 -18.08 8.33
C ALA A 272 -9.82 -17.25 9.43
N ARG A 273 -10.29 -16.04 9.08
CA ARG A 273 -11.02 -15.17 10.00
C ARG A 273 -12.38 -15.73 10.39
N TYR A 274 -13.08 -16.36 9.45
CA TYR A 274 -14.29 -17.15 9.74
C TYR A 274 -14.00 -18.27 10.75
N LYS A 275 -12.97 -19.08 10.49
CA LYS A 275 -12.56 -20.18 11.39
C LYS A 275 -12.21 -19.67 12.80
N ASP A 276 -11.52 -18.53 12.91
CA ASP A 276 -11.19 -17.92 14.20
C ASP A 276 -12.45 -17.41 14.93
N ALA A 277 -13.41 -16.83 14.20
CA ALA A 277 -14.70 -16.41 14.76
C ALA A 277 -15.51 -17.59 15.30
N VAL A 278 -15.59 -18.70 14.55
CA VAL A 278 -16.27 -19.93 14.97
C VAL A 278 -15.60 -20.54 16.21
N ARG A 279 -14.26 -20.59 16.25
CA ARG A 279 -13.53 -21.05 17.45
C ARG A 279 -13.76 -20.17 18.67
N GLY A 280 -13.87 -18.86 18.46
CA GLY A 280 -14.17 -17.89 19.53
C GLY A 280 -15.51 -18.17 20.21
N LEU A 281 -16.52 -18.65 19.47
CA LEU A 281 -17.81 -19.06 20.04
C LEU A 281 -17.68 -20.36 20.86
N GLY A 282 -16.86 -21.31 20.42
CA GLY A 282 -16.65 -22.58 21.11
C GLY A 282 -15.85 -22.48 22.40
N ASN A 283 -14.95 -21.50 22.50
CA ASN A 283 -14.13 -21.26 23.70
C ASN A 283 -14.78 -20.32 24.73
N ALA A 284 -16.01 -19.85 24.47
CA ALA A 284 -16.79 -18.99 25.36
C ALA A 284 -17.68 -19.78 26.36
N ASN A 285 -17.54 -21.12 26.37
CA ASN A 285 -18.19 -22.04 27.32
C ASN A 285 -17.17 -22.65 28.28
#